data_AF-A0A133PU92-F1
#
_entry.id   AF-A0A133PU92-F1
#
_cell.length_a   1.000
_cell.length_b   1.000
_cell.length_c   1.000
_cell.angle_alpha   90.00
_cell.angle_beta   90.00
_cell.angle_gamma   90.00
#
_symmetry.space_group_name_H-M   'P 1'
#
loop_
_entity.id
_entity.type
_entity.pdbx_description
1 polymer ?
#
loop_
_entity_poly.entity_id
_entity_poly.type
_entity_poly.pdbx_seq_one_letter_code
_entity_poly.pdbx_strand_id
1 'polypeptide(L)'
;MLEGRHIFEDIMGEYRNHKADGWTHTADIANNFKGVDFYKGTEIGNQIFAKKAVSMKTTILTDVNAWLNSKPIQDNIRFLKDGLENVEGMTSNGHVMKITEKAEVHIYMPKENATADLQKKWHNKLDAIHPKIKFEIHILEGYIK
;
A
#
# COMPACT_ATOMS: atom_id res chain seq x y z
N MET A 1 -14.08 -10.71 -10.62
CA MET A 1 -14.01 -10.82 -9.15
C MET A 1 -13.51 -9.48 -8.60
N LEU A 2 -14.43 -8.62 -8.17
CA LEU A 2 -14.17 -7.22 -7.76
C LEU A 2 -14.67 -6.92 -6.33
N GLU A 3 -15.58 -7.73 -5.78
CA GLU A 3 -16.30 -7.39 -4.53
C GLU A 3 -15.44 -7.46 -3.26
N GLY A 4 -14.46 -8.36 -3.17
CA GLY A 4 -13.67 -8.53 -1.95
C GLY A 4 -12.61 -7.44 -1.69
N ARG A 5 -12.12 -6.76 -2.74
CA ARG A 5 -11.10 -5.72 -2.60
C ARG A 5 -11.68 -4.44 -1.98
N HIS A 6 -12.86 -4.04 -2.44
CA HIS A 6 -13.56 -2.87 -1.92
C HIS A 6 -13.93 -3.03 -0.44
N ILE A 7 -14.41 -4.21 -0.02
CA ILE A 7 -14.79 -4.43 1.39
C ILE A 7 -13.59 -4.25 2.34
N PHE A 8 -12.43 -4.83 2.02
CA PHE A 8 -11.27 -4.68 2.90
C PHE A 8 -10.73 -3.25 2.90
N GLU A 9 -10.75 -2.58 1.76
CA GLU A 9 -10.37 -1.17 1.67
C GLU A 9 -11.34 -0.27 2.46
N ASP A 10 -12.64 -0.50 2.37
CA ASP A 10 -13.65 0.21 3.16
C ASP A 10 -13.43 0.02 4.67
N ILE A 11 -13.19 -1.22 5.13
CA ILE A 11 -12.84 -1.51 6.53
C ILE A 11 -11.60 -0.71 6.95
N MET A 12 -10.55 -0.67 6.14
CA MET A 12 -9.34 0.10 6.47
C MET A 12 -9.57 1.61 6.46
N GLY A 13 -10.44 2.12 5.58
CA GLY A 13 -10.89 3.51 5.56
C GLY A 13 -11.60 3.89 6.86
N GLU A 14 -12.39 2.99 7.42
CA GLU A 14 -13.15 3.19 8.66
C GLU A 14 -12.36 2.95 9.95
N TYR A 15 -11.26 2.19 9.92
CA TYR A 15 -10.47 1.87 11.12
C TYR A 15 -9.09 2.55 11.20
N ARG A 16 -8.56 3.04 10.08
CA ARG A 16 -7.16 3.49 10.04
C ARG A 16 -6.89 4.68 9.13
N ASN A 17 -7.47 4.67 7.93
CA ASN A 17 -7.25 5.68 6.92
C ASN A 17 -8.47 6.59 6.80
N HIS A 18 -8.94 7.15 7.92
CA HIS A 18 -10.17 7.93 7.98
C HIS A 18 -10.09 9.19 7.14
N LYS A 19 -11.17 9.47 6.40
CA LYS A 19 -11.35 10.72 5.64
C LYS A 19 -11.27 11.94 6.56
N ALA A 20 -11.78 11.84 7.79
CA ALA A 20 -11.69 12.90 8.80
C ALA A 20 -10.24 13.29 9.16
N ASP A 21 -9.29 12.35 9.01
CA ASP A 21 -7.87 12.58 9.25
C ASP A 21 -7.13 13.07 7.99
N GLY A 22 -7.85 13.38 6.91
CA GLY A 22 -7.30 13.87 5.65
C GLY A 22 -6.77 12.77 4.72
N TRP A 23 -7.18 11.52 4.91
CA TRP A 23 -6.92 10.44 3.97
C TRP A 23 -7.93 10.46 2.82
N THR A 24 -7.46 10.12 1.63
CA THR A 24 -8.28 9.95 0.42
C THR A 24 -8.13 8.53 -0.10
N HIS A 25 -9.27 7.93 -0.46
CA HIS A 25 -9.33 6.61 -1.08
C HIS A 25 -9.12 6.76 -2.59
N THR A 26 -8.13 6.07 -3.15
CA THR A 26 -7.80 6.23 -4.58
C THR A 26 -8.91 5.72 -5.51
N ALA A 27 -9.69 4.73 -5.08
CA ALA A 27 -10.88 4.30 -5.81
C ALA A 27 -11.97 5.39 -5.93
N ASP A 28 -12.01 6.39 -5.05
CA ASP A 28 -12.93 7.54 -5.18
C ASP A 28 -12.54 8.44 -6.37
N ILE A 29 -11.28 8.38 -6.80
CA ILE A 29 -10.72 9.20 -7.89
C ILE A 29 -10.75 8.43 -9.20
N ALA A 30 -10.24 7.20 -9.19
CA ALA A 30 -10.24 6.33 -10.35
C ALA A 30 -10.30 4.86 -9.95
N ASN A 31 -11.26 4.15 -10.52
CA ASN A 31 -11.33 2.70 -10.42
C ASN A 31 -10.01 2.06 -10.87
N ASN A 32 -9.55 1.03 -10.15
CA ASN A 32 -8.31 0.30 -10.43
C ASN A 32 -7.04 1.17 -10.39
N PHE A 33 -6.98 2.16 -9.48
CA PHE A 33 -5.76 2.93 -9.26
C PHE A 33 -4.57 1.98 -8.95
N LYS A 34 -3.45 2.20 -9.62
CA LYS A 34 -2.30 1.32 -9.58
C LYS A 34 -1.45 1.61 -8.35
N GLY A 35 -1.01 0.56 -7.67
CA GLY A 35 0.05 0.66 -6.67
C GLY A 35 -0.32 1.29 -5.34
N VAL A 36 -1.28 2.20 -5.28
CA VAL A 36 -1.67 2.96 -4.07
C VAL A 36 -3.16 2.80 -3.85
N ASP A 37 -3.54 2.51 -2.61
CA ASP A 37 -4.94 2.34 -2.20
C ASP A 37 -5.41 3.59 -1.43
N PHE A 38 -4.56 4.18 -0.59
CA PHE A 38 -4.83 5.41 0.16
C PHE A 38 -3.69 6.43 0.06
N TYR A 39 -4.01 7.72 0.16
CA TYR A 39 -2.98 8.74 0.34
C TYR A 39 -3.47 9.94 1.16
N LYS A 40 -2.53 10.70 1.73
CA LYS A 40 -2.75 12.04 2.30
C LYS A 40 -2.02 13.06 1.45
N GLY A 41 -2.72 14.10 1.01
CA GLY A 41 -2.12 15.09 0.12
C GLY A 41 -3.13 16.06 -0.46
N THR A 42 -2.78 16.63 -1.61
CA THR A 42 -3.62 17.58 -2.34
C THR A 42 -3.70 17.18 -3.81
N GLU A 43 -4.83 17.49 -4.43
CA GLU A 43 -5.06 17.30 -5.87
C GLU A 43 -5.13 18.66 -6.57
N ILE A 44 -4.50 18.76 -7.73
CA ILE A 44 -4.56 19.94 -8.61
C ILE A 44 -4.79 19.44 -10.04
N GLY A 45 -6.05 19.44 -10.47
CA GLY A 45 -6.46 18.78 -11.71
C GLY A 45 -6.09 17.29 -11.65
N ASN A 46 -5.37 16.78 -12.65
CA ASN A 46 -4.98 15.37 -12.71
C ASN A 46 -3.68 15.06 -11.94
N GLN A 47 -3.10 16.04 -11.23
CA GLN A 47 -1.88 15.84 -10.45
C GLN A 47 -2.20 15.65 -8.97
N ILE A 48 -1.69 14.57 -8.39
CA ILE A 48 -1.83 14.23 -6.98
C ILE A 48 -0.47 14.40 -6.30
N PHE A 49 -0.38 15.30 -5.34
CA PHE A 49 0.80 15.50 -4.49
C PHE A 49 0.56 14.83 -3.15
N ALA A 50 0.90 13.54 -3.08
CA ALA A 50 0.73 12.71 -1.90
C ALA A 50 1.90 12.93 -0.94
N LYS A 51 1.69 13.58 0.20
CA LYS A 51 2.69 13.57 1.28
C LYS A 51 2.96 12.15 1.74
N LYS A 52 1.89 11.38 1.92
CA LYS A 52 1.96 9.98 2.31
C LYS A 52 1.09 9.13 1.40
N ALA A 53 1.62 8.03 0.87
CA ALA A 53 0.88 7.06 0.07
C ALA A 53 1.02 5.66 0.67
N VAL A 54 -0.06 4.89 0.62
CA VAL A 54 -0.18 3.57 1.22
C VAL A 54 -0.69 2.58 0.19
N SER A 55 0.05 1.48 0.01
CA SER A 55 -0.45 0.27 -0.63
C SER A 55 -0.77 -0.79 0.41
N MET A 56 -1.90 -1.45 0.27
CA MET A 56 -2.35 -2.53 1.13
C MET A 56 -2.26 -3.85 0.39
N LYS A 57 -1.80 -4.88 1.10
CA LYS A 57 -1.68 -6.25 0.60
C LYS A 57 -2.10 -7.23 1.66
N THR A 58 -2.93 -8.19 1.30
CA THR A 58 -3.18 -9.37 2.11
C THR A 58 -2.29 -10.52 1.61
N THR A 59 -1.83 -11.40 2.50
CA THR A 59 -1.09 -12.60 2.11
C THR A 59 -1.22 -13.71 3.15
N ILE A 60 -1.23 -14.95 2.68
CA ILE A 60 -1.11 -16.15 3.52
C ILE A 60 0.30 -16.77 3.43
N LEU A 61 1.16 -16.23 2.56
CA LEU A 61 2.53 -16.72 2.40
C LEU A 61 3.36 -16.36 3.62
N THR A 62 4.13 -17.32 4.11
CA THR A 62 5.13 -17.12 5.18
C THR A 62 6.54 -16.90 4.61
N ASP A 63 6.80 -17.27 3.36
CA ASP A 63 8.08 -16.96 2.70
C ASP A 63 8.04 -15.58 2.00
N VAL A 64 8.79 -14.64 2.55
CA VAL A 64 8.96 -13.28 1.98
C VAL A 64 9.55 -13.30 0.57
N ASN A 65 10.39 -14.29 0.22
CA ASN A 65 10.98 -14.35 -1.12
C ASN A 65 9.93 -14.77 -2.15
N ALA A 66 9.11 -15.78 -1.82
CA ALA A 66 7.98 -16.17 -2.66
C ALA A 66 7.00 -15.00 -2.84
N TRP A 67 6.71 -14.25 -1.78
CA TRP A 67 5.84 -13.08 -1.84
C TRP A 67 6.42 -11.96 -2.74
N LEU A 68 7.70 -11.61 -2.57
CA LEU A 68 8.41 -10.62 -3.39
C LEU A 68 8.57 -11.04 -4.86
N ASN A 69 8.62 -12.33 -5.15
CA ASN A 69 8.73 -12.84 -6.51
C ASN A 69 7.41 -12.82 -7.27
N SER A 70 6.30 -12.55 -6.60
CA SER A 70 5.01 -12.45 -7.27
C SER A 70 4.91 -11.15 -8.09
N LYS A 71 4.52 -11.29 -9.36
CA LYS A 71 4.40 -10.17 -10.30
C LYS A 71 3.53 -9.01 -9.77
N PRO A 72 2.37 -9.24 -9.12
CA PRO A 72 1.56 -8.15 -8.58
C PRO A 72 2.28 -7.33 -7.50
N ILE A 73 3.10 -7.98 -6.67
CA ILE A 73 3.87 -7.29 -5.61
C ILE A 73 5.01 -6.50 -6.21
N GLN A 74 5.73 -7.06 -7.18
CA GLN A 74 6.78 -6.34 -7.91
C GLN A 74 6.23 -5.11 -8.62
N ASP A 75 5.07 -5.24 -9.27
CA ASP A 75 4.42 -4.11 -9.92
C ASP A 75 4.00 -3.02 -8.94
N ASN A 76 3.40 -3.39 -7.80
CA ASN A 76 3.01 -2.41 -6.78
C ASN A 76 4.21 -1.66 -6.19
N ILE A 77 5.29 -2.39 -5.86
CA ILE A 77 6.52 -1.78 -5.38
C ILE A 77 7.13 -0.86 -6.44
N ARG A 78 7.14 -1.28 -7.72
CA ARG A 78 7.59 -0.42 -8.83
C ARG A 78 6.77 0.88 -8.88
N PHE A 79 5.44 0.80 -8.85
CA PHE A 79 4.60 2.00 -8.89
C PHE A 79 4.86 2.95 -7.71
N LEU A 80 5.04 2.42 -6.49
CA LEU A 80 5.40 3.24 -5.34
C LEU A 80 6.78 3.91 -5.52
N LYS A 81 7.77 3.18 -6.06
CA LYS A 81 9.08 3.76 -6.40
C LYS A 81 8.98 4.83 -7.47
N ASP A 82 8.20 4.60 -8.52
CA ASP A 82 7.97 5.59 -9.57
C ASP A 82 7.32 6.84 -8.96
N GLY A 83 6.34 6.69 -8.07
CA GLY A 83 5.72 7.81 -7.37
C GLY A 83 6.68 8.58 -6.46
N LEU A 84 7.60 7.90 -5.77
CA LEU A 84 8.51 8.48 -4.78
C LEU A 84 9.80 9.05 -5.38
N GLU A 85 10.32 8.42 -6.43
CA GLU A 85 11.68 8.67 -6.93
C GLU A 85 11.71 9.27 -8.33
N ASN A 86 10.68 9.07 -9.15
CA ASN A 86 10.61 9.68 -10.47
C ASN A 86 10.08 11.11 -10.36
N VAL A 87 10.79 12.07 -10.97
CA VAL A 87 10.38 13.48 -11.05
C VAL A 87 9.02 13.64 -11.73
N GLU A 88 8.69 12.77 -12.68
CA GLU A 88 7.40 12.76 -13.36
C GLU A 88 6.29 12.18 -12.48
N GLY A 89 6.62 11.37 -11.47
CA GLY A 89 5.67 10.60 -10.67
C GLY A 89 5.19 9.32 -11.35
N MET A 90 4.25 8.63 -10.70
CA MET A 90 3.60 7.45 -11.27
C MET A 90 2.31 7.82 -11.99
N THR A 91 2.07 7.23 -13.16
CA THR A 91 0.83 7.43 -13.91
C THR A 91 -0.17 6.30 -13.64
N SER A 92 -1.39 6.66 -13.27
CA SER A 92 -2.48 5.73 -12.98
C SER A 92 -3.81 6.32 -13.44
N ASN A 93 -4.43 5.67 -14.44
CA ASN A 93 -5.78 5.98 -14.93
C ASN A 93 -6.02 7.49 -15.17
N GLY A 94 -5.13 8.11 -15.96
CA GLY A 94 -5.22 9.53 -16.33
C GLY A 94 -4.70 10.51 -15.27
N HIS A 95 -4.32 10.02 -14.09
CA HIS A 95 -3.73 10.80 -13.01
C HIS A 95 -2.23 10.56 -12.90
N VAL A 96 -1.52 11.57 -12.42
CA VAL A 96 -0.09 11.51 -12.10
C VAL A 96 0.06 11.74 -10.60
N MET A 97 0.60 10.76 -9.88
CA MET A 97 0.86 10.87 -8.44
C MET A 97 2.35 11.02 -8.16
N LYS A 98 2.69 12.07 -7.41
CA LYS A 98 4.00 12.29 -6.82
C LYS A 98 3.92 12.10 -5.31
N ILE A 99 4.75 11.21 -4.79
CA ILE A 99 4.86 10.93 -3.36
C ILE A 99 5.98 11.80 -2.83
N THR A 100 5.65 12.82 -2.05
CA THR A 100 6.60 13.88 -1.66
C THR A 100 7.33 13.59 -0.35
N GLU A 101 6.83 12.69 0.50
CA GLU A 101 7.50 12.37 1.77
C GLU A 101 7.63 10.86 2.01
N LYS A 102 6.52 10.09 2.03
CA LYS A 102 6.54 8.69 2.48
C LYS A 102 5.67 7.77 1.63
N ALA A 103 6.26 6.67 1.18
CA ALA A 103 5.56 5.52 0.61
C ALA A 103 5.55 4.37 1.62
N GLU A 104 4.40 3.75 1.84
CA GLU A 104 4.25 2.61 2.74
C GLU A 104 3.54 1.44 2.06
N VAL A 105 3.96 0.23 2.42
CA VAL A 105 3.25 -1.02 2.11
C VAL A 105 2.79 -1.65 3.41
N HIS A 106 1.47 -1.77 3.57
CA HIS A 106 0.85 -2.43 4.70
C HIS A 106 0.46 -3.85 4.31
N ILE A 107 1.08 -4.82 4.97
CA ILE A 107 0.93 -6.24 4.69
C ILE A 107 0.09 -6.86 5.80
N TYR A 108 -1.07 -7.39 5.46
CA TYR A 108 -2.01 -8.01 6.38
C TYR A 108 -1.92 -9.51 6.25
N MET A 109 -1.68 -10.19 7.37
CA MET A 109 -1.48 -11.63 7.44
C MET A 109 -2.41 -12.25 8.49
N PRO A 110 -2.88 -13.49 8.29
CA PRO A 110 -3.52 -14.26 9.36
C PRO A 110 -2.63 -14.36 10.59
N LYS A 111 -3.22 -14.44 11.78
CA LYS A 111 -2.50 -14.46 13.07
C LYS A 111 -1.46 -15.57 13.14
N GLU A 112 -1.77 -16.75 12.62
CA GLU A 112 -0.85 -17.89 12.56
C GLU A 112 0.39 -17.62 11.69
N ASN A 113 0.29 -16.69 10.74
CA ASN A 113 1.32 -16.32 9.78
C ASN A 113 2.00 -14.98 10.11
N ALA A 114 1.80 -14.45 11.31
CA ALA A 114 2.33 -13.16 11.75
C ALA A 114 3.08 -13.26 13.09
N THR A 115 3.80 -14.35 13.34
CA THR A 115 4.62 -14.49 14.56
C THR A 115 5.73 -13.42 14.62
N ALA A 116 6.20 -13.09 15.82
CA ALA A 116 7.23 -12.05 16.00
C ALA A 116 8.52 -12.35 15.21
N ASP A 117 8.96 -13.61 15.19
CA ASP A 117 10.14 -14.02 14.43
C ASP A 117 9.92 -13.88 12.92
N LEU A 118 8.72 -14.20 12.44
CA LEU A 118 8.39 -14.08 11.03
C LEU A 118 8.32 -12.61 10.60
N GLN A 119 7.67 -11.76 11.39
CA GLN A 119 7.63 -10.31 11.14
C GLN A 119 9.05 -9.72 11.10
N LYS A 120 9.90 -10.08 12.06
CA LYS A 120 11.30 -9.64 12.09
C LYS A 120 12.07 -10.07 10.85
N LYS A 121 11.92 -11.33 10.42
CA LYS A 121 12.54 -11.85 9.20
C LYS A 121 12.09 -11.08 7.96
N TRP A 122 10.79 -10.80 7.85
CA TRP A 122 10.23 -10.04 6.74
C TRP A 122 10.74 -8.59 6.73
N HIS A 123 10.67 -7.88 7.85
CA HIS A 123 11.18 -6.51 7.96
C HIS A 123 12.65 -6.41 7.55
N ASN A 124 13.52 -7.24 8.12
CA ASN A 124 14.94 -7.24 7.78
C ASN A 124 15.19 -7.42 6.27
N LYS A 125 14.41 -8.29 5.62
CA LYS A 125 14.54 -8.55 4.18
C LYS A 125 14.00 -7.40 3.33
N LEU A 126 12.81 -6.90 3.67
CA LEU A 126 12.13 -5.84 2.92
C LEU A 126 12.88 -4.53 3.01
N ASP A 127 13.30 -4.14 4.21
CA ASP A 127 14.05 -2.90 4.45
C ASP A 127 15.42 -2.92 3.77
N ALA A 128 16.06 -4.10 3.67
CA ALA A 128 17.31 -4.26 2.95
C ALA A 128 17.17 -4.08 1.42
N ILE A 129 16.06 -4.53 0.82
CA ILE A 129 15.85 -4.48 -0.64
C ILE A 129 15.19 -3.15 -1.07
N HIS A 130 14.36 -2.58 -0.20
CA HIS A 130 13.53 -1.42 -0.49
C HIS A 130 13.61 -0.36 0.63
N PRO A 131 14.79 0.18 0.92
CA PRO A 131 15.03 1.03 2.11
C PRO A 131 14.25 2.35 2.13
N LYS A 132 13.72 2.79 0.98
CA LYS A 132 12.91 4.03 0.88
C LYS A 132 11.41 3.81 1.08
N ILE A 133 10.96 2.55 1.07
CA ILE A 133 9.55 2.20 1.30
C ILE A 133 9.44 1.65 2.70
N LYS A 134 8.52 2.18 3.50
CA LYS A 134 8.24 1.62 4.83
C LYS A 134 7.32 0.42 4.68
N PHE A 135 7.70 -0.72 5.23
CA PHE A 135 6.82 -1.87 5.34
C PHE A 135 6.23 -1.93 6.74
N GLU A 136 4.95 -2.26 6.83
CA GLU A 136 4.30 -2.57 8.11
C GLU A 136 3.53 -3.88 7.98
N ILE A 137 3.69 -4.76 8.97
CA ILE A 137 3.02 -6.05 8.99
C ILE A 137 1.95 -6.01 10.08
N HIS A 138 0.74 -6.37 9.70
CA HIS A 138 -0.46 -6.28 10.53
C HIS A 138 -1.16 -7.64 10.61
N ILE A 139 -1.73 -7.94 11.77
CA ILE A 139 -2.56 -9.13 11.97
C ILE A 139 -3.96 -8.82 11.47
N LEU A 140 -4.45 -9.60 10.50
CA LEU A 140 -5.71 -9.36 9.79
C LEU A 140 -6.92 -9.36 10.74
N GLU A 141 -6.95 -10.28 11.68
CA GLU A 141 -8.00 -10.47 12.68
C GLU A 141 -8.10 -9.30 13.67
N GLY A 142 -7.11 -8.40 13.71
CA GLY A 142 -7.22 -7.14 14.45
C GLY A 142 -8.25 -6.17 13.84
N TYR A 143 -8.66 -6.41 12.59
CA TYR A 143 -9.48 -5.49 11.81
C TYR A 143 -10.77 -6.11 11.27
N ILE A 144 -10.86 -7.44 11.24
CA ILE A 144 -12.09 -8.17 10.90
C ILE A 144 -12.73 -8.57 12.22
N LYS A 145 -13.84 -7.90 12.58
CA LYS A 145 -14.65 -8.22 13.77
C LYS A 145 -15.82 -9.12 13.42
#